data_AF-A0A2T6KDX2-F1
#
_entry.id   AF-A0A2T6KDX2-F1
#
_cell.length_a   1.000
_cell.length_b   1.000
_cell.length_c   1.000
_cell.angle_alpha   90.00
_cell.angle_beta   90.00
_cell.angle_gamma   90.00
#
_symmetry.space_group_name_H-M   'P 1'
#
loop_
_entity.id
_entity.type
_entity.pdbx_description
1 polymer ?
#
loop_
_entity_poly.entity_id
_entity_poly.type
_entity_poly.pdbx_seq_one_letter_code
_entity_poly.pdbx_strand_id
1 'polypeptide(L)'
;MLILHCPYCGVDADETDLHAGGEAHLKRFGPDSGDEEFENYLFMRENPKGVHFERWRHAYGCGKWFLAARCTATLEVFGTYSAQTTEPPQDIKDAISAKRPGWAWGDLS
;
A
#
# COMPACT_ATOMS: atom_id res chain seq x y z
N MET A 1 15.57 8.93 5.83
CA MET A 1 14.75 8.24 4.82
C MET A 1 13.67 7.44 5.52
N LEU A 2 12.60 7.09 4.80
CA LEU A 2 11.56 6.19 5.29
C LEU A 2 12.15 4.82 5.62
N ILE A 3 11.72 4.17 6.71
CA ILE A 3 12.09 2.79 7.03
C ILE A 3 10.85 1.91 6.92
N LEU A 4 10.93 0.82 6.16
CA LEU A 4 9.85 -0.15 6.00
C LEU A 4 10.33 -1.56 6.35
N HIS A 5 9.57 -2.25 7.20
CA HIS A 5 9.88 -3.63 7.57
C HIS A 5 9.48 -4.58 6.43
N CYS A 6 10.43 -5.35 5.90
CA CYS A 6 10.10 -6.32 4.86
C CYS A 6 9.53 -7.60 5.49
N PRO A 7 8.24 -7.93 5.30
CA PRO A 7 7.60 -9.06 5.98
C PRO A 7 8.11 -10.44 5.54
N TYR A 8 8.91 -10.49 4.47
CA TYR A 8 9.43 -11.75 3.94
C TYR A 8 10.85 -12.09 4.40
N CYS A 9 11.69 -11.08 4.63
CA CYS A 9 13.07 -11.30 5.08
C CYS A 9 13.34 -10.73 6.47
N GLY A 10 12.37 -10.05 7.10
CA GLY A 10 12.46 -9.53 8.46
C GLY A 10 13.43 -8.35 8.62
N VAL A 11 13.87 -7.76 7.51
CA VAL A 11 14.82 -6.63 7.52
C VAL A 11 14.03 -5.33 7.50
N ASP A 12 14.41 -4.41 8.37
CA ASP A 12 14.04 -3.00 8.27
C ASP A 12 14.87 -2.35 7.16
N ALA A 13 14.22 -2.06 6.03
CA ALA A 13 14.87 -1.52 4.85
C ALA A 13 14.72 -0.01 4.78
N ASP A 14 15.80 0.67 4.40
CA ASP A 14 15.75 2.09 4.05
C ASP A 14 15.02 2.27 2.71
N GLU A 15 14.32 3.39 2.55
CA GLU A 15 13.63 3.78 1.32
C GLU A 15 14.48 3.61 0.06
N THR A 16 15.79 3.86 0.16
CA THR A 16 16.72 3.73 -0.96
C THR A 16 16.95 2.28 -1.40
N ASP A 17 16.70 1.30 -0.53
CA ASP A 17 16.76 -0.13 -0.84
C ASP A 17 15.47 -0.65 -1.50
N LEU A 18 14.45 0.21 -1.58
CA LEU A 18 13.09 -0.12 -1.98
C LEU A 18 12.69 0.56 -3.29
N HIS A 19 11.68 0.00 -3.95
CA HIS A 19 11.04 0.60 -5.10
C HIS A 19 9.54 0.78 -4.84
N ALA A 20 9.05 2.01 -4.96
CA ALA A 20 7.64 2.35 -4.79
C ALA A 20 6.81 1.86 -5.99
N GLY A 21 5.67 1.23 -5.72
CA GLY A 21 4.73 0.71 -6.72
C GLY A 21 3.37 1.40 -6.76
N GLY A 22 3.20 2.51 -6.04
CA GLY A 22 1.93 3.23 -5.95
C GLY A 22 0.86 2.47 -5.15
N GLU A 23 -0.41 2.75 -5.43
CA GLU A 23 -1.58 2.21 -4.72
C GLU A 23 -1.59 0.67 -4.62
N ALA A 24 -2.03 0.17 -3.46
CA ALA A 24 -2.27 -1.24 -3.14
C ALA A 24 -3.72 -1.65 -3.38
N HIS A 25 -4.00 -2.97 -3.29
CA HIS A 25 -5.36 -3.52 -3.37
C HIS A 25 -6.11 -3.26 -4.70
N LEU A 26 -5.40 -2.84 -5.75
CA LEU A 26 -5.95 -2.68 -7.09
C LEU A 26 -6.35 -4.02 -7.71
N LYS A 27 -7.61 -4.12 -8.12
CA LYS A 27 -8.10 -5.21 -8.96
C LYS A 27 -7.60 -5.02 -10.40
N ARG A 28 -7.08 -6.10 -11.01
CA ARG A 28 -6.67 -6.09 -12.42
C ARG A 28 -7.87 -6.23 -13.34
N PHE A 29 -7.95 -5.34 -14.33
CA PHE A 29 -8.85 -5.45 -15.48
C PHE A 29 -8.05 -5.72 -16.75
N GLY A 30 -8.60 -6.55 -17.64
CA GLY A 30 -7.93 -7.07 -18.82
C GLY A 30 -8.53 -6.52 -20.11
N PRO A 31 -7.99 -6.92 -21.28
CA PRO A 31 -8.53 -6.50 -22.57
C PRO A 31 -9.97 -6.99 -22.84
N ASP A 32 -10.45 -7.98 -22.08
CA ASP A 32 -11.82 -8.49 -22.15
C ASP A 32 -12.80 -7.72 -21.22
N SER A 33 -12.31 -6.72 -20.48
CA SER A 33 -13.13 -5.85 -19.63
C SER A 33 -13.79 -4.74 -20.46
N GLY A 34 -14.81 -4.07 -19.90
CA GLY A 34 -15.39 -2.90 -20.57
C GLY A 34 -14.37 -1.75 -20.68
N ASP A 35 -14.52 -0.91 -21.70
CA ASP A 35 -13.60 0.21 -21.98
C ASP A 35 -13.36 1.09 -20.74
N GLU A 36 -14.42 1.46 -20.02
CA GLU A 36 -14.34 2.28 -18.80
C GLU A 36 -13.58 1.58 -17.67
N GLU A 37 -13.83 0.30 -17.42
CA GLU A 37 -13.12 -0.47 -16.41
C GLU A 37 -11.63 -0.62 -16.75
N PHE A 38 -11.34 -0.84 -18.03
CA PHE A 38 -9.98 -0.99 -18.52
C PHE A 38 -9.21 0.34 -18.49
N GLU A 39 -9.83 1.44 -18.92
CA GLU A 39 -9.28 2.79 -18.82
C GLU A 39 -8.96 3.14 -17.35
N ASN A 40 -9.92 2.94 -16.45
CA ASN A 40 -9.72 3.19 -15.02
C ASN A 40 -8.56 2.35 -14.47
N TYR A 41 -8.48 1.07 -14.82
CA TYR A 41 -7.36 0.22 -14.39
C TYR A 41 -6.00 0.67 -14.96
N LEU A 42 -5.95 1.16 -16.20
CA LEU A 42 -4.71 1.60 -16.82
C LEU A 42 -4.20 2.92 -16.21
N PHE A 43 -5.08 3.88 -15.95
CA PHE A 43 -4.68 5.27 -15.70
C PHE A 43 -5.07 5.81 -14.32
N MET A 44 -6.15 5.32 -13.72
CA MET A 44 -6.68 5.89 -12.48
C MET A 44 -6.08 5.22 -11.24
N ARG A 45 -5.67 6.02 -10.27
CA ARG A 45 -5.15 5.56 -8.98
C ARG A 45 -5.66 6.46 -7.86
N GLU A 46 -5.86 5.89 -6.68
CA GLU A 46 -6.07 6.66 -5.47
C GLU A 46 -4.83 7.51 -5.16
N ASN A 47 -5.05 8.76 -4.74
CA ASN A 47 -4.00 9.67 -4.30
C ASN A 47 -4.43 10.46 -3.06
N PRO A 48 -4.69 9.77 -1.92
CA PRO A 48 -5.21 10.42 -0.73
C PRO A 48 -4.12 11.25 -0.04
N LYS A 49 -4.53 12.44 0.44
CA LYS A 49 -3.76 13.21 1.43
C LYS A 49 -4.07 12.67 2.82
N GLY A 50 -3.28 11.72 3.30
CA GLY A 50 -3.54 11.03 4.55
C GLY A 50 -3.08 9.58 4.48
N VAL A 51 -3.84 8.69 5.12
CA VAL A 51 -3.56 7.25 5.08
C VAL A 51 -3.68 6.75 3.64
N HIS A 52 -2.63 6.11 3.16
CA HIS A 52 -2.55 5.50 1.85
C HIS A 52 -2.01 4.08 2.00
N PHE A 53 -2.58 3.15 1.23
CA PHE A 53 -2.07 1.80 1.11
C PHE A 53 -1.25 1.70 -0.15
N GLU A 54 0.04 1.41 0.02
CA GLU A 54 1.03 1.48 -1.04
C GLU A 54 1.67 0.11 -1.26
N ARG A 55 2.13 -0.17 -2.47
CA ARG A 55 2.96 -1.32 -2.85
C ARG A 55 4.43 -0.94 -2.81
N TRP A 56 5.25 -1.81 -2.26
CA TRP A 56 6.69 -1.64 -2.19
C TRP A 56 7.39 -2.93 -2.58
N ARG A 57 8.48 -2.83 -3.34
CA ARG A 57 9.36 -3.95 -3.67
C ARG A 57 10.68 -3.76 -2.95
N HIS A 58 11.17 -4.81 -2.27
CA HIS A 58 12.50 -4.82 -1.68
C HIS A 58 13.56 -5.05 -2.77
N ALA A 59 13.80 -4.01 -3.59
CA ALA A 59 14.54 -4.09 -4.84
C ALA A 59 16.00 -4.52 -4.65
N TYR A 60 16.65 -4.05 -3.59
CA TYR A 60 18.03 -4.37 -3.25
C TYR A 60 18.15 -5.39 -2.10
N GLY A 61 17.10 -6.20 -1.90
CA GLY A 61 17.06 -7.28 -0.93
C GLY A 61 16.39 -8.54 -1.48
N CYS A 62 15.29 -8.97 -0.86
CA CYS A 62 14.63 -10.23 -1.23
C CYS A 62 13.88 -10.20 -2.57
N GLY A 63 13.74 -9.03 -3.21
CA GLY A 63 13.10 -8.86 -4.52
C GLY A 63 11.58 -8.96 -4.52
N LYS A 64 10.94 -9.27 -3.39
CA LYS A 64 9.50 -9.49 -3.25
C LYS A 64 8.72 -8.19 -3.09
N TRP A 65 7.46 -8.22 -3.51
CA TRP A 65 6.47 -7.17 -3.31
C TRP A 65 5.72 -7.36 -1.99
N PHE A 66 5.60 -6.31 -1.20
CA PHE A 66 4.81 -6.21 0.02
C PHE A 66 3.97 -4.92 -0.01
N LEU A 67 3.07 -4.77 0.95
CA LEU A 67 2.21 -3.62 1.09
C LEU A 67 2.59 -2.83 2.34
N ALA A 68 2.37 -1.52 2.32
CA ALA A 68 2.60 -0.63 3.45
C ALA A 68 1.37 0.27 3.65
N ALA A 69 1.01 0.52 4.90
CA ALA A 69 0.05 1.56 5.26
C ALA A 69 0.83 2.76 5.82
N ARG A 70 0.72 3.92 5.16
CA ARG A 70 1.48 5.12 5.54
C ARG A 70 0.64 6.38 5.40
N CYS A 71 0.91 7.39 6.22
CA CYS A 71 0.36 8.73 6.04
C CYS A 71 1.22 9.51 5.04
N THR A 72 0.69 9.85 3.87
CA THR A 72 1.40 10.60 2.81
C THR A 72 1.77 12.02 3.25
N ALA A 73 1.04 12.60 4.20
CA ALA A 73 1.28 13.93 4.73
C ALA A 73 2.35 14.00 5.84
N THR A 74 2.49 12.94 6.66
CA THR A 74 3.40 12.94 7.82
C THR A 74 4.54 11.93 7.72
N LEU A 75 4.50 11.07 6.71
CA LEU A 75 5.40 9.92 6.53
C LEU A 75 5.32 8.83 7.62
N GLU A 76 4.36 8.93 8.54
CA GLU A 76 4.12 7.91 9.58
C GLU A 76 3.73 6.57 8.95
N VAL A 77 4.45 5.50 9.28
CA VAL A 77 4.17 4.13 8.83
C VAL A 77 3.37 3.42 9.91
N PHE A 78 2.17 2.95 9.57
CA PHE A 78 1.33 2.16 10.47
C PHE A 78 1.69 0.68 10.46
N GLY A 79 2.30 0.22 9.36
CA GLY A 79 2.90 -1.10 9.26
C GLY A 79 3.00 -1.59 7.82
N THR A 80 3.56 -2.78 7.68
CA THR A 80 3.87 -3.45 6.41
C THR A 80 3.41 -4.90 6.47
N TYR A 81 2.90 -5.42 5.37
CA TYR A 81 2.25 -6.73 5.34
C TYR A 81 2.37 -7.40 3.96
N SER A 82 2.02 -8.69 3.91
CA SER A 82 2.13 -9.50 2.70
C SER A 82 1.31 -8.91 1.54
N ALA A 83 1.83 -9.01 0.31
CA ALA A 83 1.08 -8.66 -0.89
C ALA A 83 0.06 -9.72 -1.31
N GLN A 84 -0.05 -10.82 -0.56
CA GLN A 84 -1.04 -11.88 -0.78
C GLN A 84 -2.34 -11.67 -0.01
N THR A 85 -2.61 -10.45 0.45
CA THR A 85 -3.85 -10.06 1.14
C THR A 85 -4.74 -9.23 0.21
N THR A 86 -6.05 -9.45 0.26
CA THR A 86 -7.05 -8.65 -0.48
C THR A 86 -7.49 -7.40 0.27
N GLU A 87 -7.13 -7.29 1.55
CA GLU A 87 -7.47 -6.17 2.42
C GLU A 87 -6.37 -5.92 3.45
N PRO A 88 -6.31 -4.72 4.06
CA PRO A 88 -5.41 -4.45 5.16
C PRO A 88 -5.69 -5.37 6.36
N PRO A 89 -4.67 -5.98 6.97
CA PRO A 89 -4.81 -6.76 8.20
C PRO A 89 -5.45 -5.95 9.34
N GLN A 90 -6.10 -6.65 10.29
CA GLN A 90 -6.84 -5.99 11.37
C GLN A 90 -5.93 -5.16 12.29
N ASP A 91 -4.73 -5.66 12.61
CA ASP A 91 -3.73 -4.95 13.40
C ASP A 91 -3.30 -3.62 12.74
N ILE A 92 -3.21 -3.60 11.40
CA ILE A 92 -2.96 -2.38 10.64
C ILE A 92 -4.15 -1.41 10.73
N LYS A 93 -5.39 -1.92 10.56
CA LYS A 93 -6.63 -1.11 10.69
C LYS A 93 -6.74 -0.50 12.09
N ASP A 94 -6.41 -1.26 13.12
CA ASP A 94 -6.43 -0.83 14.52
C ASP A 94 -5.36 0.25 14.78
N ALA A 95 -4.13 0.03 14.28
CA ALA A 95 -3.04 1.00 14.40
C ALA A 95 -3.36 2.34 13.73
N ILE A 96 -3.99 2.31 12.55
CA ILE A 96 -4.48 3.51 11.88
C ILE A 96 -5.58 4.18 12.71
N SER A 97 -6.61 3.43 13.12
CA SER A 97 -7.77 3.98 13.84
C SER A 97 -7.39 4.62 15.18
N ALA A 98 -6.39 4.06 15.87
CA ALA A 98 -5.85 4.63 17.10
C ALA A 98 -5.22 6.02 16.89
N LYS A 99 -4.68 6.30 15.70
CA LYS A 99 -4.01 7.56 15.34
C LYS A 99 -4.89 8.50 14.51
N ARG A 100 -5.90 7.96 13.84
CA ARG A 100 -6.84 8.65 12.95
C ARG A 100 -8.28 8.22 13.31
N PRO A 101 -8.84 8.71 14.42
CA PRO A 101 -10.20 8.36 14.82
C PRO A 101 -11.21 8.72 13.72
N GLY A 102 -12.15 7.83 13.44
CA GLY A 102 -13.14 8.00 12.37
C GLY A 102 -12.65 7.64 10.97
N TRP A 103 -11.41 7.17 10.82
CA TRP A 103 -10.94 6.57 9.58
C TRP A 103 -11.64 5.22 9.32
N ALA A 104 -11.96 4.95 8.05
CA ALA A 104 -12.52 3.69 7.58
C ALA A 104 -11.81 3.23 6.30
N TRP A 105 -11.75 1.92 6.09
CA TRP A 105 -11.19 1.32 4.88
C TRP A 105 -12.30 1.02 3.87
N GLY A 106 -12.06 1.31 2.59
CA GLY A 106 -13.00 1.01 1.49
C GLY A 106 -13.98 2.13 1.17
N ASP A 107 -14.13 3.13 2.03
CA ASP A 107 -14.90 4.35 1.78
C ASP A 107 -13.96 5.55 1.67
N LEU A 108 -13.41 5.76 0.47
CA LEU A 108 -12.72 7.00 0.14
C LEU A 108 -13.28 7.53 -1.19
N SER A 109 -14.36 8.30 -1.07
CA SER A 109 -14.73 9.34 -2.04
C SER A 109 -13.86 10.58 -1.86
#